data_AF-A0A8B8UWN7-F1
#
_entry.id   AF-A0A8B8UWN7-F1
#
_cell.length_a   1.000
_cell.length_b   1.000
_cell.length_c   1.000
_cell.angle_alpha   90.00
_cell.angle_beta   90.00
_cell.angle_gamma   90.00
#
_symmetry.space_group_name_H-M   'P 1'
#
loop_
_entity.id
_entity.type
_entity.pdbx_description
1 polymer ?
#
loop_
_entity_poly.entity_id
_entity_poly.type
_entity_poly.pdbx_seq_one_letter_code
_entity_poly.pdbx_strand_id
1 'polypeptide(L)'
;MEHVDSDFAPIRRSERVVDSDKIMKAISDDLEQKNFTVLRKLNLVPIKKSVSSSKVSKASPVKEPMDHAFYQKFKSRALQELSTSYSSISYVPGLSEFLSNKLGNMKNYIVFFNQVKHIHQYAGIDRLVSEILSLVDLNVVIIEMNDYLTEEDLSSNKSKGCIESREQCRYKVHLDFETNEEPLNNTLDLMMTVIKKIDNDQKINHIFYFKFEQLDEMSSSTVIAPSKLREFIKVLSFLEKTKNVAFKFLFYSNNVGISSLLSTTLKKKISTELTVFEMPILTCVQVQEHLKKMIMFTFDPENKLLQSYNSLVTFQLNDRESKLANFFEFLRTFPHPFTYLFNAYTEIIVQSRTFNGLLDKIANGLTVKNYPHHTYNFKKNQRLPLKVTRRVRDR
;
A
#
# COMPACT_ATOMS: atom_id res chain seq x y z
N MET A 1 22.53 -4.66 18.07
CA MET A 1 21.64 -5.67 17.46
C MET A 1 20.24 -5.13 17.62
N GLU A 2 19.63 -4.69 16.53
CA GLU A 2 18.25 -4.19 16.54
C GLU A 2 17.35 -5.28 15.95
N HIS A 3 16.29 -5.63 16.69
CA HIS A 3 15.19 -6.44 16.17
C HIS A 3 14.45 -5.64 15.11
N VAL A 4 14.50 -6.11 13.86
CA VAL A 4 13.66 -5.61 12.77
C VAL A 4 12.42 -6.48 12.76
N ASP A 5 11.37 -6.03 13.44
CA ASP A 5 10.03 -6.59 13.26
C ASP A 5 9.57 -6.28 11.84
N SER A 6 9.30 -7.33 11.07
CA SER A 6 8.85 -7.24 9.69
C SER A 6 7.34 -7.02 9.68
N ASP A 7 6.90 -5.78 9.50
CA ASP A 7 5.49 -5.36 9.42
C ASP A 7 4.75 -5.82 8.14
N PHE A 8 5.29 -6.79 7.39
CA PHE A 8 4.70 -7.24 6.12
C PHE A 8 3.87 -8.50 6.33
N ALA A 9 2.58 -8.33 6.62
CA ALA A 9 1.60 -9.41 6.63
C ALA A 9 0.88 -9.55 5.28
N PRO A 10 0.59 -10.78 4.81
CA PRO A 10 -0.26 -11.00 3.64
C PRO A 10 -1.67 -10.46 3.88
N ILE A 11 -2.30 -9.96 2.82
CA ILE A 11 -3.60 -9.31 2.90
C ILE A 11 -4.70 -10.39 2.92
N ARG A 12 -5.10 -10.82 4.11
CA ARG A 12 -6.14 -11.84 4.29
C ARG A 12 -7.52 -11.22 4.55
N ARG A 13 -8.59 -11.90 4.14
CA ARG A 13 -9.96 -11.59 4.59
C ARG A 13 -10.08 -12.03 6.05
N SER A 14 -10.41 -11.13 6.98
CA SER A 14 -10.70 -11.49 8.37
C SER A 14 -12.17 -11.87 8.52
N GLU A 15 -12.47 -12.99 9.18
CA GLU A 15 -13.84 -13.38 9.57
C GLU A 15 -14.25 -12.90 10.98
N ARG A 16 -13.36 -12.22 11.72
CA ARG A 16 -13.68 -11.64 13.02
C ARG A 16 -12.98 -10.31 13.19
N VAL A 17 -13.76 -9.27 13.47
CA VAL A 17 -13.28 -7.97 13.92
C VAL A 17 -12.64 -8.17 15.29
N VAL A 18 -11.31 -8.12 15.35
CA VAL A 18 -10.57 -8.09 16.61
C VAL A 18 -9.97 -6.70 16.74
N ASP A 19 -10.44 -5.96 17.75
CA ASP A 19 -9.95 -4.64 18.11
C ASP A 19 -8.41 -4.60 18.11
N SER A 20 -7.83 -3.67 17.37
CA SER A 20 -6.38 -3.41 17.32
C SER A 20 -5.78 -3.21 18.72
N ASP A 21 -6.59 -2.70 19.65
CA ASP A 21 -6.19 -2.44 21.04
C ASP A 21 -6.03 -3.76 21.84
N LYS A 22 -6.68 -4.86 21.44
CA LYS A 22 -6.47 -6.20 22.03
C LYS A 22 -5.24 -6.90 21.48
N ILE A 23 -4.84 -6.61 20.24
CA ILE A 23 -3.61 -7.18 19.63
C ILE A 23 -2.38 -6.53 20.26
N MET A 24 -2.38 -5.21 20.41
CA MET A 24 -1.28 -4.49 21.08
C MET A 24 -1.15 -4.89 22.55
N LYS A 25 -2.27 -5.12 23.25
CA LYS A 25 -2.25 -5.61 24.63
C LYS A 25 -1.76 -7.05 24.74
N ALA A 26 -2.17 -7.95 23.83
CA ALA A 26 -1.66 -9.32 23.81
C ALA A 26 -0.16 -9.39 23.48
N ILE A 27 0.35 -8.51 22.62
CA ILE A 27 1.78 -8.45 22.28
C ILE A 27 2.59 -7.86 23.45
N SER A 28 2.04 -6.86 24.16
CA SER A 28 2.67 -6.27 25.35
C SER A 28 2.66 -7.23 26.54
N ASP A 29 1.54 -7.92 26.79
CA ASP A 29 1.38 -8.89 27.87
C ASP A 29 2.28 -10.14 27.63
N ASP A 30 2.48 -10.55 26.38
CA ASP A 30 3.33 -11.70 26.00
C ASP A 30 4.84 -11.37 25.96
N LEU A 31 5.20 -10.08 25.93
CA LEU A 31 6.56 -9.58 26.10
C LEU A 31 6.94 -9.40 27.58
N GLU A 32 5.99 -9.00 28.44
CA GLU A 32 6.22 -8.90 29.89
C GLU A 32 6.18 -10.26 30.60
N GLN A 33 5.39 -11.24 30.14
CA GLN A 33 5.35 -12.58 30.73
C GLN A 33 6.55 -13.48 30.37
N LYS A 34 7.34 -13.15 29.33
CA LYS A 34 8.50 -13.98 28.92
C LYS A 34 9.74 -13.81 29.80
N ASN A 35 9.75 -12.91 30.78
CA ASN A 35 10.89 -12.72 31.67
C ASN A 35 10.74 -13.32 33.08
N PHE A 36 9.62 -13.94 33.43
CA PHE A 36 9.51 -14.72 34.67
C PHE A 36 8.55 -15.89 34.46
N THR A 37 9.07 -17.06 34.08
CA THR A 37 8.81 -18.38 34.73
C THR A 37 9.40 -19.48 33.84
N VAL A 38 10.69 -19.64 34.00
CA VAL A 38 11.33 -20.95 33.98
C VAL A 38 10.61 -21.85 35.00
N LEU A 39 10.34 -23.10 34.62
CA LEU A 39 9.99 -24.29 35.43
C LEU A 39 8.55 -24.80 35.44
N ARG A 40 8.48 -26.07 35.03
CA ARG A 40 7.60 -27.16 35.50
C ARG A 40 6.17 -27.25 34.94
N LYS A 41 5.91 -28.47 34.43
CA LYS A 41 4.62 -29.06 34.05
C LYS A 41 4.21 -28.59 32.64
N LEU A 42 4.33 -29.44 31.61
CA LEU A 42 3.37 -30.52 31.41
C LEU A 42 4.02 -31.86 31.06
N ASN A 43 3.48 -32.88 31.72
CA ASN A 43 3.89 -34.27 31.73
C ASN A 43 3.86 -34.92 30.34
N LEU A 44 5.00 -35.50 29.97
CA LEU A 44 5.08 -36.56 28.97
C LEU A 44 4.57 -37.87 29.60
N VAL A 45 3.55 -38.49 29.01
CA VAL A 45 3.29 -39.93 29.18
C VAL A 45 3.98 -40.66 28.02
N PRO A 46 4.77 -41.72 28.27
CA PRO A 46 5.55 -42.39 27.23
C PRO A 46 4.73 -43.45 26.52
N ILE A 47 4.79 -43.49 25.18
CA ILE A 47 4.53 -44.73 24.43
C ILE A 47 5.86 -45.18 23.81
N LYS A 48 6.48 -46.17 24.46
CA LYS A 48 7.49 -47.02 23.82
C LYS A 48 6.78 -47.96 22.85
N LYS A 49 7.29 -48.06 21.62
CA LYS A 49 7.67 -49.36 21.05
C LYS A 49 8.76 -49.17 19.99
N SER A 50 9.87 -49.84 20.27
CA SER A 50 11.07 -50.01 19.46
C SER A 50 10.85 -51.02 18.34
N VAL A 51 11.39 -50.75 17.14
CA VAL A 51 11.92 -51.79 16.24
C VAL A 51 13.18 -51.24 15.56
N SER A 52 14.20 -52.09 15.49
CA SER A 52 15.60 -51.83 15.20
C SER A 52 16.02 -52.12 13.75
N SER A 53 17.17 -51.52 13.37
CA SER A 53 18.07 -51.76 12.21
C SER A 53 17.71 -51.00 10.92
N SER A 54 18.65 -50.52 10.10
CA SER A 54 20.07 -50.85 9.89
C SER A 54 20.93 -49.60 9.58
N LYS A 55 22.24 -49.70 9.83
CA LYS A 55 23.25 -48.67 9.59
C LYS A 55 23.38 -48.37 8.10
N VAL A 56 23.07 -47.13 7.71
CA VAL A 56 23.55 -46.53 6.45
C VAL A 56 24.32 -45.27 6.83
N SER A 57 25.57 -45.20 6.41
CA SER A 57 26.50 -44.10 6.60
C SER A 57 25.91 -42.80 6.03
N LYS A 58 25.42 -41.91 6.92
CA LYS A 58 25.12 -40.53 6.55
C LYS A 58 26.43 -39.75 6.44
N ALA A 59 26.62 -39.11 5.29
CA ALA A 59 27.54 -37.98 5.17
C ALA A 59 27.18 -36.93 6.23
N SER A 60 28.19 -36.42 6.93
CA SER A 60 28.05 -35.45 8.00
C SER A 60 27.40 -34.15 7.49
N PRO A 61 26.25 -33.70 8.03
CA PRO A 61 25.76 -32.36 7.77
C PRO A 61 26.47 -31.41 8.74
N VAL A 62 27.42 -30.65 8.22
CA VAL A 62 28.03 -29.55 8.97
C VAL A 62 27.34 -28.24 8.56
N LYS A 63 26.69 -27.60 9.55
CA LYS A 63 26.24 -26.18 9.65
C LYS A 63 24.78 -25.81 9.30
N GLU A 64 23.83 -26.24 10.13
CA GLU A 64 22.46 -25.66 10.23
C GLU A 64 22.34 -24.24 10.87
N PRO A 65 23.27 -23.68 11.66
CA PRO A 65 23.07 -22.35 12.25
C PRO A 65 23.24 -21.17 11.27
N MET A 66 23.91 -21.36 10.12
CA MET A 66 24.11 -20.29 9.14
C MET A 66 22.88 -20.06 8.25
N ASP A 67 22.06 -21.07 7.99
CA ASP A 67 20.94 -20.99 7.03
C ASP A 67 19.82 -20.09 7.57
N HIS A 68 19.49 -20.18 8.87
CA HIS A 68 18.47 -19.32 9.47
C HIS A 68 18.86 -17.84 9.52
N ALA A 69 20.09 -17.51 9.97
CA ALA A 69 20.54 -16.13 10.06
C ALA A 69 20.67 -15.48 8.67
N PHE A 70 21.20 -16.23 7.69
CA PHE A 70 21.22 -15.80 6.29
C PHE A 70 19.80 -15.58 5.76
N TYR A 71 18.90 -16.55 5.97
CA TYR A 71 17.54 -16.48 5.47
C TYR A 71 16.75 -15.31 6.06
N GLN A 72 16.94 -14.96 7.33
CA GLN A 72 16.31 -13.77 7.92
C GLN A 72 16.69 -12.48 7.20
N LYS A 73 17.98 -12.30 6.86
CA LYS A 73 18.46 -11.15 6.09
C LYS A 73 17.90 -11.17 4.66
N PHE A 74 17.94 -12.34 4.00
CA PHE A 74 17.38 -12.51 2.66
C PHE A 74 15.87 -12.20 2.65
N LYS A 75 15.11 -12.79 3.57
CA LYS A 75 13.65 -12.60 3.73
C LYS A 75 13.28 -11.13 3.85
N SER A 76 13.98 -10.38 4.69
CA SER A 76 13.70 -8.95 4.89
C SER A 76 13.94 -8.14 3.61
N ARG A 77 15.06 -8.39 2.92
CA ARG A 77 15.39 -7.72 1.64
C ARG A 77 14.47 -8.12 0.50
N ALA A 78 14.11 -9.40 0.42
CA ALA A 78 13.16 -9.94 -0.55
C ALA A 78 11.77 -9.33 -0.39
N LEU A 79 11.26 -9.21 0.84
CA LEU A 79 9.96 -8.54 1.09
C LEU A 79 10.01 -7.05 0.73
N GLN A 80 11.11 -6.37 1.05
CA GLN A 80 11.31 -4.96 0.70
C GLN A 80 11.36 -4.75 -0.83
N GLU A 81 12.12 -5.57 -1.54
CA GLU A 81 12.22 -5.47 -2.99
C GLU A 81 10.93 -5.91 -3.68
N LEU A 82 10.26 -6.98 -3.21
CA LEU A 82 8.95 -7.40 -3.72
C LEU A 82 7.90 -6.28 -3.57
N SER A 83 7.86 -5.60 -2.42
CA SER A 83 7.00 -4.42 -2.21
C SER A 83 7.35 -3.29 -3.16
N THR A 84 8.64 -3.03 -3.38
CA THR A 84 9.11 -2.00 -4.31
C THR A 84 8.72 -2.34 -5.74
N SER A 85 8.92 -3.57 -6.18
CA SER A 85 8.57 -4.06 -7.51
C SER A 85 7.06 -4.10 -7.74
N TYR A 86 6.26 -4.44 -6.73
CA TYR A 86 4.80 -4.37 -6.80
C TYR A 86 4.28 -2.94 -6.97
N SER A 87 4.80 -2.00 -6.18
CA SER A 87 4.44 -0.57 -6.29
C SER A 87 5.07 0.11 -7.51
N SER A 88 6.05 -0.52 -8.15
CA SER A 88 6.72 0.03 -9.33
C SER A 88 5.82 -0.07 -10.54
N ILE A 89 5.42 1.09 -11.04
CA ILE A 89 4.71 1.25 -12.32
C ILE A 89 5.66 1.77 -13.39
N SER A 90 6.90 1.24 -13.43
CA SER A 90 7.96 1.67 -14.35
C SER A 90 7.59 1.53 -15.84
N TYR A 91 6.57 0.73 -16.15
CA TYR A 91 6.01 0.63 -17.51
C TYR A 91 5.19 1.86 -17.92
N VAL A 92 4.98 2.81 -17.02
CA VAL A 92 4.40 4.12 -17.29
C VAL A 92 5.55 5.13 -17.41
N PRO A 93 6.14 5.30 -18.60
CA PRO A 93 7.28 6.19 -18.77
C PRO A 93 6.90 7.63 -18.42
N GLY A 94 7.82 8.35 -17.78
CA GLY A 94 7.65 9.76 -17.46
C GLY A 94 6.70 10.08 -16.30
N LEU A 95 6.03 9.12 -15.66
CA LEU A 95 5.10 9.41 -14.55
C LEU A 95 5.80 10.09 -13.36
N SER A 96 6.99 9.61 -12.98
CA SER A 96 7.76 10.21 -11.89
C SER A 96 8.17 11.64 -12.21
N GLU A 97 8.65 11.89 -13.43
CA GLU A 97 9.03 13.22 -13.88
C GLU A 97 7.81 14.15 -13.95
N PHE A 98 6.71 13.66 -14.50
CA PHE A 98 5.42 14.34 -14.58
C PHE A 98 4.94 14.81 -13.21
N LEU A 99 4.98 13.93 -12.20
CA LEU A 99 4.54 14.27 -10.84
C LEU A 99 5.53 15.18 -10.12
N SER A 100 6.84 14.90 -10.18
CA SER A 100 7.87 15.68 -9.49
C SER A 100 7.87 17.15 -9.92
N ASN A 101 7.71 17.41 -11.22
CA ASN A 101 7.71 18.77 -11.77
C ASN A 101 6.47 19.59 -11.37
N LYS A 102 5.39 18.92 -10.97
CA LYS A 102 4.08 19.55 -10.79
C LYS A 102 3.61 19.60 -9.34
N LEU A 103 3.90 18.58 -8.52
CA LEU A 103 3.39 18.49 -7.16
C LEU A 103 4.12 19.40 -6.18
N GLY A 104 5.44 19.58 -6.32
CA GLY A 104 6.25 20.35 -5.37
C GLY A 104 6.27 21.87 -5.60
N ASN A 105 5.68 22.36 -6.69
CA ASN A 105 5.71 23.79 -7.02
C ASN A 105 4.49 24.56 -6.46
N MET A 106 4.57 25.90 -6.42
CA MET A 106 3.48 26.77 -5.95
C MET A 106 2.43 27.11 -7.03
N LYS A 107 2.29 26.30 -8.08
CA LYS A 107 1.21 26.46 -9.07
C LYS A 107 0.04 25.53 -8.74
N ASN A 108 -1.19 25.99 -8.93
CA ASN A 108 -2.34 25.10 -8.82
C ASN A 108 -2.28 23.99 -9.87
N TYR A 109 -2.75 22.81 -9.51
CA TYR A 109 -2.67 21.65 -10.40
C TYR A 109 -3.85 20.70 -10.23
N ILE A 110 -4.38 20.24 -11.35
CA ILE A 110 -5.48 19.28 -11.42
C ILE A 110 -5.08 18.12 -12.32
N VAL A 111 -5.07 16.89 -11.80
CA VAL A 111 -4.73 15.67 -12.54
C VAL A 111 -5.85 14.66 -12.45
N PHE A 112 -6.20 14.11 -13.60
CA PHE A 112 -7.11 12.99 -13.75
C PHE A 112 -6.30 11.77 -14.16
N PHE A 113 -6.06 10.84 -13.23
CA PHE A 113 -5.53 9.52 -13.54
C PHE A 113 -6.65 8.63 -14.02
N ASN A 114 -6.75 8.46 -15.33
CA ASN A 114 -7.79 7.66 -15.96
C ASN A 114 -7.31 6.24 -16.25
N GLN A 115 -8.25 5.31 -16.36
CA GLN A 115 -8.00 3.89 -16.64
C GLN A 115 -7.15 3.19 -15.57
N VAL A 116 -7.29 3.59 -14.30
CA VAL A 116 -6.62 2.95 -13.17
C VAL A 116 -7.32 1.63 -12.84
N LYS A 117 -7.04 0.59 -13.65
CA LYS A 117 -7.75 -0.71 -13.62
C LYS A 117 -7.22 -1.66 -12.55
N HIS A 118 -5.93 -1.59 -12.24
CA HIS A 118 -5.28 -2.54 -11.35
C HIS A 118 -4.94 -1.93 -9.99
N ILE A 119 -5.04 -2.73 -8.94
CA ILE A 119 -4.74 -2.32 -7.54
C ILE A 119 -3.32 -1.76 -7.45
N HIS A 120 -2.35 -2.43 -8.08
CA HIS A 120 -0.94 -2.01 -8.04
C HIS A 120 -0.70 -0.66 -8.74
N GLN A 121 -1.54 -0.28 -9.73
CA GLN A 121 -1.46 1.04 -10.36
C GLN A 121 -1.83 2.12 -9.36
N TYR A 122 -3.01 2.00 -8.74
CA TYR A 122 -3.44 2.93 -7.70
C TYR A 122 -2.41 3.01 -6.55
N ALA A 123 -2.00 1.85 -6.02
CA ALA A 123 -1.02 1.78 -4.93
C ALA A 123 0.34 2.40 -5.32
N GLY A 124 0.79 2.18 -6.56
CA GLY A 124 2.04 2.74 -7.07
C GLY A 124 2.00 4.25 -7.23
N ILE A 125 0.93 4.81 -7.80
CA ILE A 125 0.77 6.27 -7.93
C ILE A 125 0.67 6.92 -6.55
N ASP A 126 -0.17 6.39 -5.65
CA ASP A 126 -0.38 6.96 -4.32
C ASP A 126 0.91 7.00 -3.51
N ARG A 127 1.72 5.93 -3.60
CA ARG A 127 3.05 5.87 -3.00
C ARG A 127 3.99 6.92 -3.58
N LEU A 128 4.04 7.05 -4.90
CA LEU A 128 4.91 8.01 -5.58
C LEU A 128 4.52 9.46 -5.23
N VAL A 129 3.23 9.77 -5.19
CA VAL A 129 2.70 11.07 -4.74
C VAL A 129 3.13 11.34 -3.29
N SER A 130 2.98 10.35 -2.40
CA SER A 130 3.39 10.47 -1.00
C SER A 130 4.89 10.70 -0.86
N GLU A 131 5.71 9.98 -1.62
CA GLU A 131 7.17 10.13 -1.64
C GLU A 131 7.56 11.54 -2.13
N ILE A 132 6.95 12.04 -3.21
CA ILE A 132 7.22 13.39 -3.74
C ILE A 132 6.80 14.48 -2.74
N LEU A 133 5.59 14.40 -2.18
CA LEU A 133 5.10 15.40 -1.22
C LEU A 133 5.93 15.40 0.07
N SER A 134 6.49 14.26 0.48
CA SER A 134 7.38 14.18 1.64
C SER A 134 8.72 14.91 1.48
N LEU A 135 9.12 15.20 0.24
CA LEU A 135 10.34 15.94 -0.10
C LEU A 135 10.11 17.44 -0.25
N VAL A 136 8.85 17.89 -0.25
CA VAL A 136 8.52 19.30 -0.39
C VAL A 136 8.79 20.00 0.94
N ASP A 137 9.66 21.01 0.92
CA ASP A 137 10.01 21.82 2.10
C ASP A 137 8.98 22.94 2.36
N LEU A 138 7.69 22.63 2.18
CA LEU A 138 6.55 23.51 2.39
C LEU A 138 5.54 22.84 3.31
N ASN A 139 4.56 23.60 3.82
CA ASN A 139 3.47 23.01 4.57
C ASN A 139 2.50 22.31 3.62
N VAL A 140 2.43 20.97 3.68
CA VAL A 140 1.53 20.15 2.85
C VAL A 140 0.35 19.69 3.71
N VAL A 141 -0.86 20.07 3.31
CA VAL A 141 -2.12 19.67 3.94
C VAL A 141 -2.81 18.67 3.04
N ILE A 142 -3.09 17.46 3.55
CA ILE A 142 -3.75 16.39 2.79
C ILE A 142 -5.23 16.33 3.19
N ILE A 143 -6.11 16.35 2.20
CA ILE A 143 -7.57 16.27 2.38
C ILE A 143 -8.10 15.14 1.47
N GLU A 144 -8.59 14.07 2.09
CA GLU A 144 -9.27 12.98 1.41
C GLU A 144 -10.73 13.40 1.14
N MET A 145 -11.11 13.47 -0.13
CA MET A 145 -12.38 14.02 -0.60
C MET A 145 -13.46 12.96 -0.84
N ASN A 146 -13.14 11.68 -0.64
CA ASN A 146 -14.04 10.56 -0.93
C ASN A 146 -15.35 10.70 -0.16
N ASP A 147 -15.30 10.56 1.16
CA ASP A 147 -16.48 10.62 2.01
C ASP A 147 -17.23 11.95 1.83
N TYR A 148 -16.50 13.06 1.78
CA TYR A 148 -17.09 14.39 1.61
C TYR A 148 -17.90 14.55 0.32
N LEU A 149 -17.43 14.03 -0.82
CA LEU A 149 -18.11 14.16 -2.10
C LEU A 149 -19.23 13.12 -2.27
N THR A 150 -19.17 12.00 -1.54
CA THR A 150 -20.11 10.88 -1.67
C THR A 150 -21.17 10.78 -0.59
N GLU A 151 -21.04 11.49 0.53
CA GLU A 151 -22.08 11.55 1.56
C GLU A 151 -23.24 12.44 1.11
N GLU A 152 -24.44 11.85 1.01
CA GLU A 152 -25.71 12.59 1.05
C GLU A 152 -26.01 13.01 2.49
N ASP A 153 -26.70 14.15 2.68
CA ASP A 153 -27.11 14.69 3.98
C ASP A 153 -27.86 13.62 4.82
N LEU A 154 -27.11 12.85 5.61
CA LEU A 154 -27.61 12.05 6.72
C LEU A 154 -26.98 12.62 7.98
N SER A 155 -27.81 13.34 8.73
CA SER A 155 -27.58 13.84 10.08
C SER A 155 -26.43 13.15 10.84
N SER A 156 -25.44 13.96 11.21
CA SER A 156 -24.51 13.73 12.32
C SER A 156 -23.91 12.32 12.42
N ASN A 157 -22.79 12.08 11.73
CA ASN A 157 -21.77 11.18 12.26
C ASN A 157 -20.39 11.82 12.10
N LYS A 158 -19.73 11.96 13.25
CA LYS A 158 -18.43 12.61 13.46
C LYS A 158 -17.44 12.26 12.36
N SER A 159 -17.03 13.26 11.59
CA SER A 159 -15.96 13.16 10.60
C SER A 159 -14.67 12.66 11.27
N LYS A 160 -14.29 11.43 10.96
CA LYS A 160 -12.97 10.88 11.28
C LYS A 160 -12.12 10.97 10.02
N GLY A 161 -11.09 11.82 10.04
CA GLY A 161 -9.98 11.66 9.10
C GLY A 161 -9.38 12.93 8.53
N CYS A 162 -8.88 13.84 9.37
CA CYS A 162 -7.78 14.72 8.97
C CYS A 162 -6.50 14.11 9.55
N ILE A 163 -5.64 13.54 8.69
CA ILE A 163 -4.31 13.06 9.11
C ILE A 163 -3.35 14.20 8.86
N GLU A 164 -3.01 14.93 9.91
CA GLU A 164 -1.89 15.87 9.91
C GLU A 164 -0.59 15.08 9.73
N SER A 165 0.18 15.40 8.69
CA SER A 165 1.54 14.91 8.53
C SER A 165 2.53 15.99 8.93
N ARG A 166 2.58 16.29 10.23
CA ARG A 166 3.79 16.82 10.85
C ARG A 166 4.01 16.14 12.21
N GLU A 167 5.12 15.41 12.24
CA GLU A 167 5.93 15.02 13.40
C GLU A 167 5.66 13.68 14.08
N GLN A 168 6.70 13.28 14.81
CA GLN A 168 6.91 12.03 15.52
C GLN A 168 5.64 11.43 16.13
N CYS A 169 5.55 10.11 15.99
CA CYS A 169 4.79 9.17 16.82
C CYS A 169 3.99 9.76 18.01
N ARG A 170 2.68 9.42 18.00
CA ARG A 170 1.65 9.50 19.07
C ARG A 170 0.99 10.90 19.16
N TYR A 171 -0.33 11.06 19.23
CA TYR A 171 -1.36 10.36 20.01
C TYR A 171 -2.78 10.49 19.38
N LYS A 172 -3.71 9.62 19.82
CA LYS A 172 -5.17 9.83 19.77
C LYS A 172 -5.50 11.20 20.38
N VAL A 173 -6.16 12.07 19.63
CA VAL A 173 -6.87 13.22 20.20
C VAL A 173 -8.37 12.92 20.13
N HIS A 174 -8.98 12.69 21.29
CA HIS A 174 -10.42 12.89 21.47
C HIS A 174 -10.66 14.40 21.47
N LEU A 175 -11.49 14.88 20.54
CA LEU A 175 -12.13 16.19 20.67
C LEU A 175 -13.56 15.93 21.16
N ASP A 176 -13.76 16.10 22.46
CA ASP A 176 -15.08 16.38 23.02
C ASP A 176 -15.42 17.83 22.66
N PHE A 177 -16.50 18.03 21.92
CA PHE A 177 -17.07 19.35 21.67
C PHE A 177 -18.19 19.58 22.69
N GLU A 178 -17.91 20.40 23.71
CA GLU A 178 -18.95 21.22 24.33
C GLU A 178 -18.92 22.59 23.64
N THR A 179 -19.84 22.81 22.71
CA THR A 179 -20.22 24.16 22.31
C THR A 179 -21.74 24.18 22.16
N ASN A 180 -22.40 24.77 23.15
CA ASN A 180 -23.76 25.27 23.05
C ASN A 180 -23.75 26.46 22.11
N GLU A 181 -24.16 26.29 20.85
CA GLU A 181 -24.72 27.33 19.99
C GLU A 181 -25.33 26.66 18.73
N GLU A 182 -26.43 27.22 18.24
CA GLU A 182 -27.33 26.68 17.21
C GLU A 182 -26.69 26.34 15.84
N PRO A 183 -27.32 25.46 15.02
CA PRO A 183 -26.70 24.88 13.83
C PRO A 183 -26.73 25.86 12.65
N LEU A 184 -25.61 26.54 12.40
CA LEU A 184 -25.42 27.37 11.20
C LEU A 184 -24.82 26.55 10.04
N ASN A 185 -25.66 26.24 9.04
CA ASN A 185 -25.38 25.94 7.63
C ASN A 185 -24.10 25.14 7.26
N ASN A 186 -24.32 23.89 6.81
CA ASN A 186 -23.36 22.91 6.22
C ASN A 186 -22.45 23.41 5.06
N THR A 187 -22.53 24.68 4.63
CA THR A 187 -21.70 25.28 3.56
C THR A 187 -20.33 25.76 4.07
N LEU A 188 -20.10 25.68 5.39
CA LEU A 188 -18.90 26.21 6.05
C LEU A 188 -17.86 25.14 6.41
N ASP A 189 -18.17 23.85 6.38
CA ASP A 189 -17.29 22.85 7.02
C ASP A 189 -15.96 22.66 6.30
N LEU A 190 -15.97 22.49 4.97
CA LEU A 190 -14.73 22.31 4.20
C LEU A 190 -13.95 23.62 4.11
N MET A 191 -14.64 24.72 3.83
CA MET A 191 -14.01 26.04 3.72
C MET A 191 -13.38 26.47 5.05
N MET A 192 -14.05 26.26 6.19
CA MET A 192 -13.51 26.58 7.51
C MET A 192 -12.33 25.68 7.87
N THR A 193 -12.36 24.40 7.48
CA THR A 193 -11.20 23.50 7.66
C THR A 193 -9.98 24.03 6.91
N VAL A 194 -10.16 24.46 5.66
CA VAL A 194 -9.09 25.03 4.84
C VAL A 194 -8.59 26.36 5.42
N ILE A 195 -9.47 27.28 5.79
CA ILE A 195 -9.12 28.59 6.35
C ILE A 195 -8.35 28.42 7.67
N LYS A 196 -8.84 27.58 8.60
CA LYS A 196 -8.15 27.29 9.87
C LYS A 196 -6.72 26.78 9.65
N LYS A 197 -6.49 26.00 8.58
CA LYS A 197 -5.15 25.48 8.24
C LYS A 197 -4.21 26.55 7.68
N ILE A 198 -4.75 27.54 6.97
CA ILE A 198 -3.97 28.69 6.47
C ILE A 198 -3.62 29.64 7.62
N ASP A 199 -4.59 29.95 8.50
CA ASP A 199 -4.41 30.94 9.56
C ASP A 199 -3.39 30.53 10.63
N ASN A 200 -3.19 29.23 10.84
CA ASN A 200 -2.19 28.74 11.79
C ASN A 200 -0.74 29.08 11.40
N ASP A 201 -0.46 29.47 10.15
CA ASP A 201 0.91 29.66 9.63
C ASP A 201 1.00 30.74 8.53
N GLN A 202 0.40 31.93 8.74
CA GLN A 202 0.25 33.03 7.75
C GLN A 202 1.54 33.49 7.02
N LYS A 203 2.74 33.08 7.47
CA LYS A 203 4.03 33.44 6.87
C LYS A 203 4.62 32.35 5.96
N ILE A 204 3.99 31.19 5.83
CA ILE A 204 4.52 30.03 5.11
C ILE A 204 3.66 29.77 3.86
N ASN A 205 4.31 29.33 2.79
CA ASN A 205 3.59 28.86 1.61
C ASN A 205 2.94 27.49 1.91
N HIS A 206 1.66 27.33 1.55
CA HIS A 206 0.91 26.10 1.77
C HIS A 206 0.59 25.38 0.47
N ILE A 207 0.65 24.05 0.50
CA ILE A 207 0.14 23.17 -0.56
C ILE A 207 -1.03 22.34 0.00
N PHE A 208 -2.23 22.53 -0.55
CA PHE A 208 -3.40 21.69 -0.24
C PHE A 208 -3.50 20.56 -1.26
N TYR A 209 -3.23 19.34 -0.84
CA TYR A 209 -3.41 18.13 -1.63
C TYR A 209 -4.80 17.54 -1.40
N PHE A 210 -5.69 17.72 -2.38
CA PHE A 210 -7.01 17.11 -2.41
C PHE A 210 -6.95 15.79 -3.18
N LYS A 211 -7.35 14.70 -2.54
CA LYS A 211 -7.37 13.37 -3.13
C LYS A 211 -8.79 12.87 -3.26
N PHE A 212 -9.19 12.46 -4.46
CA PHE A 212 -10.49 11.80 -4.70
C PHE A 212 -10.27 10.53 -5.52
N GLU A 213 -10.85 9.41 -5.09
CA GLU A 213 -10.70 8.11 -5.76
C GLU A 213 -12.06 7.52 -6.10
N GLN A 214 -12.24 7.18 -7.38
CA GLN A 214 -13.40 6.46 -7.85
C GLN A 214 -12.99 5.34 -8.80
N LEU A 215 -12.50 4.27 -8.19
CA LEU A 215 -11.91 3.12 -8.89
C LEU A 215 -12.95 2.07 -9.30
N ASP A 216 -14.18 2.17 -8.78
CA ASP A 216 -15.27 1.31 -9.19
C ASP A 216 -15.93 1.82 -10.47
N GLU A 217 -15.84 1.01 -11.52
CA GLU A 217 -16.37 1.32 -12.85
C GLU A 217 -17.90 1.26 -12.87
N MET A 218 -18.50 0.44 -12.00
CA MET A 218 -19.95 0.20 -11.99
C MET A 218 -20.74 1.26 -11.20
N SER A 219 -20.04 2.10 -10.43
CA SER A 219 -20.65 3.15 -9.63
C SER A 219 -21.37 4.18 -10.51
N SER A 220 -22.62 4.49 -10.15
CA SER A 220 -23.40 5.53 -10.84
C SER A 220 -22.75 6.91 -10.70
N SER A 221 -22.90 7.76 -11.71
CA SER A 221 -22.47 9.17 -11.62
C SER A 221 -23.19 9.97 -10.54
N THR A 222 -24.35 9.48 -10.07
CA THR A 222 -25.13 10.06 -8.97
C THR A 222 -24.48 9.86 -7.59
N VAL A 223 -23.39 9.10 -7.48
CA VAL A 223 -22.65 8.91 -6.23
C VAL A 223 -22.06 10.23 -5.71
N ILE A 224 -21.80 11.21 -6.58
CA ILE A 224 -21.31 12.53 -6.14
C ILE A 224 -22.49 13.43 -5.82
N ALA A 225 -22.59 13.88 -4.57
CA ALA A 225 -23.58 14.86 -4.15
C ALA A 225 -23.35 16.22 -4.87
N PRO A 226 -24.31 16.72 -5.68
CA PRO A 226 -24.12 17.95 -6.45
C PRO A 226 -23.88 19.20 -5.58
N SER A 227 -24.45 19.23 -4.36
CA SER A 227 -24.23 20.29 -3.37
C SER A 227 -22.76 20.33 -2.92
N LYS A 228 -22.20 19.19 -2.52
CA LYS A 228 -20.81 19.03 -2.07
C LYS A 228 -19.82 19.32 -3.19
N LEU A 229 -20.12 18.91 -4.43
CA LEU A 229 -19.31 19.27 -5.60
C LEU A 229 -19.31 20.78 -5.84
N ARG A 230 -20.47 21.46 -5.75
CA ARG A 230 -20.53 22.93 -5.88
C ARG A 230 -19.72 23.62 -4.79
N GLU A 231 -19.75 23.13 -3.56
CA GLU A 231 -18.96 23.65 -2.45
C GLU A 231 -17.46 23.45 -2.68
N PHE A 232 -17.05 22.25 -3.08
CA PHE A 232 -15.65 21.95 -3.39
C PHE A 232 -15.11 22.88 -4.49
N ILE A 233 -15.90 23.15 -5.53
CA ILE A 233 -15.51 24.10 -6.59
C ILE A 233 -15.33 25.52 -6.02
N LYS A 234 -16.20 25.97 -5.12
CA LYS A 234 -16.03 27.28 -4.46
C LYS A 234 -14.72 27.35 -3.68
N VAL A 235 -14.37 26.26 -2.96
CA VAL A 235 -13.10 26.16 -2.23
C VAL A 235 -11.91 26.24 -3.19
N LEU A 236 -11.92 25.47 -4.29
CA LEU A 236 -10.87 25.55 -5.30
C LEU A 236 -10.75 26.97 -5.90
N SER A 237 -11.87 27.59 -6.28
CA SER A 237 -11.88 28.97 -6.81
C SER A 237 -11.36 30.01 -5.81
N PHE A 238 -11.58 29.80 -4.51
CA PHE A 238 -11.02 30.64 -3.46
C PHE A 238 -9.51 30.46 -3.35
N LEU A 239 -9.04 29.21 -3.33
CA LEU A 239 -7.61 28.88 -3.29
C LEU A 239 -6.87 29.38 -4.53
N GLU A 240 -7.48 29.38 -5.72
CA GLU A 240 -6.91 29.96 -6.94
C GLU A 240 -6.52 31.43 -6.79
N LYS A 241 -7.28 32.19 -6.00
CA LYS A 241 -7.11 33.63 -5.81
C LYS A 241 -6.24 33.96 -4.60
N THR A 242 -5.97 32.98 -3.74
CA THR A 242 -5.25 33.17 -2.48
C THR A 242 -3.76 33.16 -2.74
N LYS A 243 -3.09 34.27 -2.41
CA LYS A 243 -1.63 34.35 -2.50
C LYS A 243 -0.99 33.38 -1.50
N ASN A 244 0.18 32.84 -1.84
CA ASN A 244 0.97 31.93 -1.00
C ASN A 244 0.32 30.56 -0.73
N VAL A 245 -0.75 30.22 -1.46
CA VAL A 245 -1.41 28.92 -1.38
C VAL A 245 -1.47 28.32 -2.77
N ALA A 246 -1.15 27.03 -2.87
CA ALA A 246 -1.38 26.23 -4.07
C ALA A 246 -2.25 25.02 -3.70
N PHE A 247 -3.11 24.58 -4.60
CA PHE A 247 -3.79 23.29 -4.46
C PHE A 247 -3.34 22.29 -5.52
N LYS A 248 -3.36 21.01 -5.14
CA LYS A 248 -3.12 19.86 -6.00
C LYS A 248 -4.34 18.95 -5.88
N PHE A 249 -5.19 18.91 -6.90
CA PHE A 249 -6.30 17.98 -6.94
C PHE A 249 -5.95 16.78 -7.81
N LEU A 250 -5.82 15.60 -7.20
CA LEU A 250 -5.57 14.35 -7.92
C LEU A 250 -6.82 13.48 -7.81
N PHE A 251 -7.36 13.17 -8.97
CA PHE A 251 -8.51 12.30 -9.13
C PHE A 251 -8.08 10.97 -9.75
N TYR A 252 -8.38 9.86 -9.08
CA TYR A 252 -8.05 8.50 -9.53
C TYR A 252 -9.33 7.82 -10.01
N SER A 253 -9.38 7.41 -11.28
CA SER A 253 -10.62 6.89 -11.85
C SER A 253 -10.42 5.68 -12.75
N ASN A 254 -11.36 4.74 -12.62
CA ASN A 254 -11.71 3.83 -13.69
C ASN A 254 -13.15 4.06 -14.19
N ASN A 255 -13.84 5.07 -13.65
CA ASN A 255 -15.21 5.41 -13.98
C ASN A 255 -15.27 6.60 -14.95
N VAL A 256 -15.63 6.33 -16.20
CA VAL A 256 -15.68 7.36 -17.26
C VAL A 256 -16.79 8.38 -16.99
N GLY A 257 -17.94 7.95 -16.45
CA GLY A 257 -19.07 8.83 -16.15
C GLY A 257 -18.72 9.89 -15.12
N ILE A 258 -18.15 9.47 -13.99
CA ILE A 258 -17.72 10.38 -12.92
C ILE A 258 -16.54 11.24 -13.37
N SER A 259 -15.58 10.66 -14.10
CA SER A 259 -14.48 11.42 -14.69
C SER A 259 -14.95 12.52 -15.63
N SER A 260 -15.94 12.22 -16.48
CA SER A 260 -16.51 13.19 -17.42
C SER A 260 -17.27 14.29 -16.69
N LEU A 261 -18.07 13.93 -15.69
CA LEU A 261 -18.79 14.89 -14.84
C LEU A 261 -17.83 15.88 -14.17
N LEU A 262 -16.80 15.39 -13.49
CA LEU A 262 -15.83 16.24 -12.82
C LEU A 262 -15.01 17.09 -13.80
N SER A 263 -14.53 16.48 -14.90
CA SER A 263 -13.72 17.18 -15.89
C SER A 263 -14.50 18.32 -16.55
N THR A 264 -15.73 18.07 -16.99
CA THR A 264 -16.58 19.10 -17.61
C THR A 264 -16.97 20.19 -16.63
N THR A 265 -17.23 19.84 -15.37
CA THR A 265 -17.63 20.82 -14.34
C THR A 265 -16.45 21.71 -13.93
N LEU A 266 -15.27 21.13 -13.70
CA LEU A 266 -14.08 21.87 -13.31
C LEU A 266 -13.60 22.79 -14.45
N LYS A 267 -13.51 22.28 -15.69
CA LYS A 267 -13.12 23.11 -16.86
C LYS A 267 -14.00 24.35 -17.05
N LYS A 268 -15.27 24.28 -16.67
CA LYS A 268 -16.21 25.41 -16.79
C LYS A 268 -16.08 26.44 -15.68
N LYS A 269 -15.57 26.06 -14.50
CA LYS A 269 -15.65 26.88 -13.27
C LYS A 269 -14.32 27.26 -12.64
N ILE A 270 -13.24 26.60 -13.02
CA ILE A 270 -11.89 26.77 -12.46
C ILE A 270 -10.96 27.21 -13.60
N SER A 271 -10.08 28.18 -13.34
CA SER A 271 -9.16 28.71 -14.34
C SER A 271 -7.92 27.84 -14.56
N THR A 272 -7.56 27.06 -13.55
CA THR A 272 -6.42 26.14 -13.54
C THR A 272 -6.60 25.05 -14.58
N GLU A 273 -5.59 24.86 -15.41
CA GLU A 273 -5.58 23.83 -16.46
C GLU A 273 -5.65 22.42 -15.86
N LEU A 274 -6.54 21.60 -16.44
CA LEU A 274 -6.73 20.21 -16.10
C LEU A 274 -5.89 19.33 -17.01
N THR A 275 -5.04 18.48 -16.42
CA THR A 275 -4.30 17.45 -17.14
C THR A 275 -4.96 16.08 -16.98
N VAL A 276 -5.15 15.37 -18.09
CA VAL A 276 -5.58 13.96 -18.08
C VAL A 276 -4.34 13.10 -18.31
N PHE A 277 -4.09 12.18 -17.37
CA PHE A 277 -3.04 11.18 -17.45
C PHE A 277 -3.70 9.81 -17.63
N GLU A 278 -3.62 9.24 -18.83
CA GLU A 278 -4.19 7.93 -19.11
C GLU A 278 -3.19 6.83 -18.78
N MET A 279 -3.62 5.84 -17.99
CA MET A 279 -2.80 4.66 -17.74
C MET A 279 -2.71 3.79 -18.99
N PRO A 280 -1.50 3.33 -19.38
CA PRO A 280 -1.34 2.47 -20.52
C PRO A 280 -2.03 1.12 -20.30
N ILE A 281 -2.75 0.65 -21.31
CA ILE A 281 -3.33 -0.69 -21.32
C ILE A 281 -2.24 -1.68 -21.74
N LEU A 282 -1.81 -2.52 -20.80
CA LEU A 282 -0.81 -3.54 -21.08
C LEU A 282 -1.43 -4.75 -21.78
N THR A 283 -0.74 -5.26 -22.80
CA THR A 283 -1.05 -6.56 -23.41
C THR A 283 -0.77 -7.71 -22.44
N CYS A 284 -1.36 -8.88 -22.68
CA CYS A 284 -1.08 -10.07 -21.87
C CYS A 284 0.42 -10.42 -21.81
N VAL A 285 1.15 -10.23 -22.92
CA VAL A 285 2.61 -10.45 -22.98
C VAL A 285 3.35 -9.48 -22.07
N GLN A 286 3.01 -8.18 -22.11
CA GLN A 286 3.61 -7.17 -21.24
C GLN A 286 3.28 -7.42 -19.77
N VAL A 287 2.03 -7.76 -19.44
CA VAL A 287 1.63 -8.13 -18.07
C VAL A 287 2.50 -9.29 -17.57
N GLN A 288 2.67 -10.33 -18.37
CA GLN A 288 3.51 -11.47 -18.00
C GLN A 288 4.98 -11.08 -17.82
N GLU A 289 5.54 -10.24 -18.68
CA GLU A 289 6.90 -9.72 -18.52
C GLU A 289 7.08 -8.96 -17.19
N HIS A 290 6.12 -8.10 -16.83
CA HIS A 290 6.17 -7.35 -15.57
C HIS A 290 5.95 -8.22 -14.33
N LEU A 291 5.09 -9.24 -14.40
CA LEU A 291 4.93 -10.22 -13.32
C LEU A 291 6.23 -11.00 -13.07
N LYS A 292 6.96 -11.37 -14.15
CA LYS A 292 8.26 -12.03 -14.03
C LYS A 292 9.27 -11.10 -13.36
N LYS A 293 9.41 -9.86 -13.85
CA LYS A 293 10.28 -8.84 -13.24
C LYS A 293 9.98 -8.62 -11.76
N MET A 294 8.71 -8.71 -11.36
CA MET A 294 8.30 -8.46 -9.98
C MET A 294 8.90 -9.42 -8.95
N ILE A 295 9.15 -10.68 -9.33
CA ILE A 295 9.73 -11.71 -8.43
C ILE A 295 11.21 -11.96 -8.68
N MET A 296 11.84 -11.21 -9.59
CA MET A 296 13.29 -11.21 -9.80
C MET A 296 13.92 -10.16 -8.90
N PHE A 297 14.85 -10.56 -8.05
CA PHE A 297 15.46 -9.68 -7.06
C PHE A 297 16.86 -9.23 -7.48
N THR A 298 17.23 -8.01 -7.14
CA THR A 298 18.44 -7.33 -7.57
C THR A 298 19.32 -6.83 -6.41
N PHE A 299 18.84 -6.91 -5.16
CA PHE A 299 19.66 -6.62 -3.98
C PHE A 299 20.90 -7.53 -3.88
N ASP A 300 22.07 -7.00 -3.52
CA ASP A 300 23.33 -7.76 -3.42
C ASP A 300 23.66 -8.60 -4.68
N PRO A 301 23.88 -7.99 -5.86
CA PRO A 301 24.02 -8.73 -7.13
C PRO A 301 25.19 -9.72 -7.16
N GLU A 302 26.23 -9.51 -6.34
CA GLU A 302 27.39 -10.40 -6.20
C GLU A 302 27.10 -11.65 -5.34
N ASN A 303 25.92 -11.73 -4.71
CA ASN A 303 25.55 -12.82 -3.84
C ASN A 303 25.16 -14.08 -4.65
N LYS A 304 25.97 -15.13 -4.53
CA LYS A 304 25.75 -16.42 -5.21
C LYS A 304 24.40 -17.07 -4.90
N LEU A 305 23.85 -16.87 -3.70
CA LEU A 305 22.54 -17.42 -3.32
C LEU A 305 21.41 -16.64 -4.00
N LEU A 306 21.51 -15.31 -4.11
CA LEU A 306 20.56 -14.53 -4.92
C LEU A 306 20.60 -14.96 -6.39
N GLN A 307 21.81 -15.11 -6.95
CA GLN A 307 21.98 -15.59 -8.32
C GLN A 307 21.33 -16.97 -8.50
N SER A 308 21.52 -17.87 -7.54
CA SER A 308 20.89 -19.20 -7.54
C SER A 308 19.36 -19.11 -7.49
N TYR A 309 18.79 -18.21 -6.68
CA TYR A 309 17.36 -17.95 -6.64
C TYR A 309 16.83 -17.46 -8.00
N ASN A 310 17.49 -16.45 -8.60
CA ASN A 310 17.08 -15.89 -9.88
C ASN A 310 17.21 -16.90 -11.03
N SER A 311 18.26 -17.73 -11.01
CA SER A 311 18.42 -18.83 -11.97
C SER A 311 17.33 -19.89 -11.83
N LEU A 312 16.95 -20.26 -10.59
CA LEU A 312 15.83 -21.19 -10.37
C LEU A 312 14.51 -20.62 -10.90
N VAL A 313 14.18 -19.37 -10.55
CA VAL A 313 12.96 -18.71 -11.01
C VAL A 313 12.90 -18.66 -12.54
N THR A 314 14.02 -18.30 -13.19
CA THR A 314 14.12 -18.27 -14.65
C THR A 314 13.93 -19.66 -15.26
N PHE A 315 14.60 -20.69 -14.71
CA PHE A 315 14.47 -22.07 -15.17
C PHE A 315 13.03 -22.56 -15.06
N GLN A 316 12.40 -22.36 -13.90
CA GLN A 316 11.01 -22.75 -13.65
C GLN A 316 10.04 -22.03 -14.61
N LEU A 317 10.22 -20.73 -14.86
CA LEU A 317 9.35 -19.99 -15.78
C LEU A 317 9.51 -20.38 -17.25
N ASN A 318 10.64 -20.98 -17.63
CA ASN A 318 10.89 -21.46 -18.99
C ASN A 318 10.39 -22.89 -19.22
N ASP A 319 10.29 -23.68 -18.16
CA ASP A 319 9.71 -25.02 -18.19
C ASP A 319 8.18 -24.95 -18.05
N ARG A 320 7.45 -25.30 -19.12
CA ARG A 320 5.99 -25.22 -19.19
C ARG A 320 5.28 -26.16 -18.21
N GLU A 321 5.93 -27.26 -17.81
CA GLU A 321 5.34 -28.23 -16.89
C GLU A 321 5.57 -27.85 -15.42
N SER A 322 6.43 -26.87 -15.17
CA SER A 322 6.74 -26.42 -13.82
C SER A 322 5.52 -25.82 -13.12
N LYS A 323 5.51 -25.90 -11.78
CA LYS A 323 4.39 -25.35 -10.99
C LYS A 323 4.34 -23.82 -11.07
N LEU A 324 5.50 -23.16 -11.14
CA LEU A 324 5.58 -21.71 -11.28
C LEU A 324 5.05 -21.24 -12.65
N ALA A 325 5.40 -21.92 -13.75
CA ALA A 325 4.88 -21.60 -15.08
C ALA A 325 3.37 -21.80 -15.14
N ASN A 326 2.86 -22.91 -14.60
CA ASN A 326 1.43 -23.18 -14.49
C ASN A 326 0.69 -22.12 -13.65
N PHE A 327 1.30 -21.64 -12.56
CA PHE A 327 0.75 -20.53 -11.78
C PHE A 327 0.68 -19.25 -12.62
N PHE A 328 1.73 -18.94 -13.40
CA PHE A 328 1.77 -17.78 -14.29
C PHE A 328 0.74 -17.86 -15.44
N GLU A 329 0.48 -19.05 -15.97
CA GLU A 329 -0.60 -19.26 -16.95
C GLU A 329 -1.97 -18.94 -16.36
N PHE A 330 -2.24 -19.34 -15.10
CA PHE A 330 -3.46 -18.91 -14.40
C PHE A 330 -3.55 -17.39 -14.24
N LEU A 331 -2.43 -16.71 -13.98
CA LEU A 331 -2.39 -15.25 -13.87
C LEU A 331 -2.75 -14.52 -15.18
N ARG A 332 -2.72 -15.18 -16.34
CA ARG A 332 -3.11 -14.55 -17.63
C ARG A 332 -4.58 -14.18 -17.69
N THR A 333 -5.43 -14.95 -17.01
CA THR A 333 -6.89 -14.77 -17.01
C THR A 333 -7.43 -14.23 -15.70
N PHE A 334 -6.64 -14.26 -14.62
CA PHE A 334 -7.05 -13.76 -13.32
C PHE A 334 -7.15 -12.21 -13.29
N PRO A 335 -8.20 -11.60 -12.72
CA PRO A 335 -8.43 -10.15 -12.80
C PRO A 335 -7.41 -9.27 -12.06
N HIS A 336 -6.73 -9.81 -11.03
CA HIS A 336 -5.77 -9.06 -10.22
C HIS A 336 -4.43 -9.78 -10.13
N PRO A 337 -3.71 -9.97 -11.26
CA PRO A 337 -2.60 -10.90 -11.32
C PRO A 337 -1.39 -10.43 -10.49
N PHE A 338 -1.07 -9.14 -10.52
CA PHE A 338 -0.01 -8.55 -9.70
C PHE A 338 -0.26 -8.73 -8.20
N THR A 339 -1.48 -8.45 -7.74
CA THR A 339 -1.84 -8.56 -6.31
C THR A 339 -1.89 -10.01 -5.85
N TYR A 340 -2.38 -10.91 -6.70
CA TYR A 340 -2.42 -12.33 -6.36
C TYR A 340 -1.02 -12.94 -6.27
N LEU A 341 -0.15 -12.63 -7.24
CA LEU A 341 1.26 -13.01 -7.18
C LEU A 341 1.93 -12.40 -5.95
N PHE A 342 1.74 -11.10 -5.69
CA PHE A 342 2.30 -10.42 -4.52
C PHE A 342 1.96 -11.15 -3.22
N ASN A 343 0.67 -11.43 -3.02
CA ASN A 343 0.18 -12.10 -1.81
C ASN A 343 0.73 -13.52 -1.69
N ALA A 344 0.61 -14.34 -2.72
CA ALA A 344 1.10 -15.72 -2.69
C ALA A 344 2.63 -15.79 -2.48
N TYR A 345 3.38 -14.91 -3.14
CA TYR A 345 4.84 -14.86 -3.02
C TYR A 345 5.29 -14.35 -1.65
N THR A 346 4.57 -13.35 -1.10
CA THR A 346 4.75 -12.89 0.28
C THR A 346 4.53 -14.02 1.27
N GLU A 347 3.46 -14.81 1.12
CA GLU A 347 3.22 -15.98 1.99
C GLU A 347 4.36 -17.00 1.90
N ILE A 348 4.85 -17.31 0.69
CA ILE A 348 5.96 -18.25 0.50
C ILE A 348 7.24 -17.76 1.20
N ILE A 349 7.59 -16.49 1.03
CA ILE A 349 8.77 -15.88 1.70
C ILE A 349 8.57 -15.87 3.22
N VAL A 350 7.37 -15.57 3.71
CA VAL A 350 7.13 -15.47 5.15
C VAL A 350 7.12 -16.85 5.83
N GLN A 351 6.48 -17.84 5.21
CA GLN A 351 6.31 -19.19 5.76
C GLN A 351 7.59 -20.04 5.71
N SER A 352 8.51 -19.72 4.80
CA SER A 352 9.79 -20.42 4.71
C SER A 352 10.63 -20.10 5.95
N ARG A 353 11.35 -21.12 6.47
CA ARG A 353 12.25 -20.95 7.62
C ARG A 353 13.72 -20.83 7.20
N THR A 354 14.05 -21.33 6.02
CA THR A 354 15.41 -21.47 5.48
C THR A 354 15.42 -21.10 4.00
N PHE A 355 16.58 -20.79 3.43
CA PHE A 355 16.68 -20.47 2.01
C PHE A 355 16.28 -21.66 1.12
N ASN A 356 16.72 -22.87 1.45
CA ASN A 356 16.33 -24.08 0.69
C ASN A 356 14.82 -24.35 0.74
N GLY A 357 14.19 -24.12 1.90
CA GLY A 357 12.73 -24.21 2.05
C GLY A 357 11.95 -23.21 1.18
N LEU A 358 12.51 -22.02 0.94
CA LEU A 358 11.96 -21.06 -0.03
C LEU A 358 12.03 -21.61 -1.46
N LEU A 359 13.21 -22.10 -1.87
CA LEU A 359 13.40 -22.68 -3.21
C LEU A 359 12.49 -23.87 -3.46
N ASP A 360 12.32 -24.75 -2.47
CA ASP A 360 11.40 -25.89 -2.55
C ASP A 360 9.94 -25.44 -2.70
N LYS A 361 9.49 -24.45 -1.91
CA LYS A 361 8.13 -23.89 -2.09
C LYS A 361 7.94 -23.25 -3.47
N ILE A 362 8.95 -22.63 -4.06
CA ILE A 362 8.87 -22.06 -5.41
C ILE A 362 8.74 -23.18 -6.46
N ALA A 363 9.61 -24.21 -6.39
CA ALA A 363 9.62 -25.29 -7.37
C ALA A 363 8.41 -26.24 -7.22
N ASN A 364 8.03 -26.55 -5.98
CA ASN A 364 7.11 -27.64 -5.66
C ASN A 364 5.84 -27.18 -4.93
N GLY A 365 5.85 -26.02 -4.26
CA GLY A 365 4.75 -25.59 -3.38
C GLY A 365 3.77 -24.61 -3.99
N LEU A 366 4.21 -23.74 -4.90
CA LEU A 366 3.40 -22.64 -5.43
C LEU A 366 2.40 -23.13 -6.48
N THR A 367 1.17 -23.35 -6.05
CA THR A 367 0.04 -23.70 -6.92
C THR A 367 -1.22 -22.96 -6.49
N VAL A 368 -2.19 -22.82 -7.40
CA VAL A 368 -3.50 -22.22 -7.09
C VAL A 368 -4.25 -23.01 -6.01
N LYS A 369 -3.97 -24.31 -5.86
CA LYS A 369 -4.56 -25.13 -4.79
C LYS A 369 -3.97 -24.81 -3.41
N ASN A 370 -2.66 -24.60 -3.33
CA ASN A 370 -1.96 -24.39 -2.06
C ASN A 370 -2.05 -22.94 -1.58
N TYR A 371 -2.16 -21.98 -2.50
CA TYR A 371 -2.30 -20.55 -2.21
C TYR A 371 -3.51 -19.98 -2.94
N PRO A 372 -4.73 -20.41 -2.61
CA PRO A 372 -5.90 -20.09 -3.42
C PRO A 372 -6.29 -18.62 -3.31
N HIS A 373 -6.72 -18.01 -4.41
CA HIS A 373 -7.02 -16.59 -4.46
C HIS A 373 -8.10 -16.13 -3.46
N HIS A 374 -9.07 -16.98 -3.10
CA HIS A 374 -10.16 -16.62 -2.19
C HIS A 374 -9.71 -16.33 -0.74
N THR A 375 -8.48 -16.69 -0.35
CA THR A 375 -7.93 -16.34 0.98
C THR A 375 -7.53 -14.87 1.08
N TYR A 376 -7.39 -14.19 -0.06
CA TYR A 376 -6.92 -12.82 -0.12
C TYR A 376 -8.05 -11.82 -0.32
N ASN A 377 -7.85 -10.61 0.21
CA ASN A 377 -8.71 -9.47 -0.10
C ASN A 377 -8.12 -8.69 -1.29
N PHE A 378 -8.93 -8.48 -2.33
CA PHE A 378 -8.56 -7.71 -3.53
C PHE A 378 -9.28 -6.37 -3.55
N LYS A 379 -9.17 -5.62 -2.45
CA LYS A 379 -9.79 -4.28 -2.37
C LYS A 379 -9.08 -3.33 -3.34
N LYS A 380 -9.84 -2.63 -4.18
CA LYS A 380 -9.29 -1.78 -5.26
C LYS A 380 -8.41 -0.63 -4.76
N ASN A 381 -8.77 -0.02 -3.63
CA ASN A 381 -8.04 1.09 -3.01
C ASN A 381 -7.01 0.63 -1.96
N GLN A 382 -6.53 -0.60 -2.09
CA GLN A 382 -5.53 -1.10 -1.17
C GLN A 382 -4.17 -0.43 -1.37
N ARG A 383 -3.52 -0.09 -0.26
CA ARG A 383 -2.20 0.55 -0.19
C ARG A 383 -1.26 -0.31 0.64
N LEU A 384 0.01 -0.37 0.25
CA LEU A 384 1.05 -1.00 1.06
C LEU A 384 1.55 -0.01 2.12
N PRO A 385 2.09 -0.49 3.26
CA PRO A 385 2.74 0.37 4.25
C PRO A 385 3.85 1.23 3.62
N LEU A 386 4.01 2.45 4.13
CA LEU A 386 5.06 3.37 3.70
C LEU A 386 6.46 2.83 4.06
N LYS A 387 7.48 3.24 3.30
CA LYS A 387 8.89 2.99 3.67
C LYS A 387 9.21 3.75 4.94
N VAL A 388 9.64 3.04 5.99
CA VAL A 388 10.20 3.69 7.19
C VAL A 388 11.63 4.12 6.87
N THR A 389 11.83 5.38 6.50
CA THR A 389 13.17 6.00 6.48
C THR A 389 13.39 6.69 7.82
N ARG A 390 13.96 5.98 8.81
CA ARG A 390 14.52 6.65 9.98
C ARG A 390 15.63 7.57 9.47
N ARG A 391 15.42 8.88 9.48
CA ARG A 391 16.52 9.86 9.32
C ARG A 391 17.47 9.60 10.48
N VAL A 392 18.60 8.96 10.20
CA VAL A 392 19.76 9.00 11.10
C VAL A 392 20.17 10.47 11.12
N ARG A 393 19.83 11.17 12.20
CA ARG A 393 20.51 12.44 12.49
C ARG A 393 21.90 12.04 12.94
N ASP A 394 22.88 12.22 12.07
CA ASP A 394 24.28 12.25 12.49
C ASP A 394 24.38 13.32 13.59
N ARG A 395 24.74 12.90 14.80
CA ARG A 395 25.10 13.78 15.91
C ARG A 395 26.60 13.96 15.92
#